data_AF-A0A0F7ZVF6-F1
#
_entry.id   AF-A0A0F7ZVF6-F1
#
_cell.length_a   1.000
_cell.length_b   1.000
_cell.length_c   1.000
_cell.angle_alpha   90.00
_cell.angle_beta   90.00
_cell.angle_gamma   90.00
#
_symmetry.space_group_name_H-M   'P 1'
#
loop_
_entity.id
_entity.type
_entity.pdbx_description
1 polymer ?
#
loop_
_entity_poly.entity_id
_entity_poly.type
_entity_poly.pdbx_seq_one_letter_code
_entity_poly.pdbx_strand_id
1 'polypeptide(L)'
;MPEVFHQTFQDLSTSLEEEGVHLIQCDPNYCVWFADNDCFDLSTNLPKMAKQIERHEGRLGFECFLSFMQESRKHYDFSMVHVLSSNSPQPLSMLRDEFLLKVPTMHPFGSIYSRVGRI
;
A
#
# COMPACT_ATOMS: atom_id res chain seq x y z
N MET A 1 3.53 3.01 6.29
CA MET A 1 2.93 2.52 7.54
C MET A 1 3.78 2.88 8.77
N PRO A 2 4.16 4.15 9.03
CA PRO A 2 4.86 4.49 10.28
C PRO A 2 4.05 4.13 11.54
N GLU A 3 2.71 4.18 11.43
CA GLU A 3 1.77 3.94 12.51
C GLU A 3 1.92 2.57 13.19
N VAL A 4 2.30 1.53 12.43
CA VAL A 4 2.51 0.18 12.99
C VAL A 4 3.74 0.13 13.89
N PHE A 5 4.81 0.82 13.50
CA PHE A 5 6.01 0.91 14.32
C PHE A 5 5.73 1.68 15.61
N HIS A 6 5.04 2.83 15.52
CA HIS A 6 4.66 3.58 16.71
C HIS A 6 3.79 2.75 17.66
N GLN A 7 2.76 2.06 17.15
CA GLN A 7 1.90 1.21 17.98
C GLN A 7 2.71 0.07 18.64
N THR A 8 3.59 -0.59 17.87
CA THR A 8 4.37 -1.72 18.39
C THR A 8 5.29 -1.31 19.54
N PHE A 9 5.97 -0.16 19.42
CA PHE A 9 6.84 0.32 20.50
C PHE A 9 6.02 0.76 21.71
N GLN A 10 4.87 1.40 21.50
CA GLN A 10 3.94 1.73 22.58
C GLN A 10 3.44 0.48 23.33
N ASP A 11 3.11 -0.60 22.61
CA ASP A 11 2.69 -1.87 23.20
C ASP A 11 3.81 -2.52 24.04
N LEU A 12 5.07 -2.24 23.69
CA LEU A 12 6.26 -2.62 24.47
C LEU A 12 6.61 -1.63 25.59
N SER A 13 5.73 -0.66 25.86
CA SER A 13 5.94 0.40 26.86
C SER A 13 7.19 1.26 26.61
N THR A 14 7.54 1.48 25.34
CA THR A 14 8.64 2.34 24.89
C THR A 14 8.20 3.18 23.69
N SER A 15 9.12 3.91 23.08
CA SER A 15 8.92 4.69 21.84
C SER A 15 10.12 4.54 20.91
N LEU A 16 9.93 4.89 19.63
CA LEU A 16 11.03 4.86 18.67
C LEU A 16 12.17 5.79 19.13
N GLU A 17 11.82 6.96 19.66
CA GLU A 17 12.76 7.97 20.15
C GLU A 17 13.54 7.49 21.39
N GLU A 18 12.87 6.82 22.33
CA GLU A 18 13.51 6.26 23.54
C GLU A 18 14.53 5.16 23.20
N GLU A 19 14.23 4.33 22.20
CA GLU A 19 15.15 3.30 21.69
C GLU A 19 16.17 3.84 20.67
N GLY A 20 16.20 5.15 20.41
CA GLY A 20 17.13 5.79 19.47
C GLY A 20 16.90 5.40 18.00
N VAL A 21 15.69 4.98 17.66
CA VAL A 21 15.28 4.60 16.29
C VAL A 21 14.72 5.82 15.56
N HIS A 22 15.27 6.11 14.37
CA HIS A 22 14.82 7.20 13.53
C HIS A 22 14.35 6.69 12.16
N LEU A 23 13.12 7.04 11.79
CA LEU A 23 12.58 6.73 10.47
C LEU A 23 13.03 7.77 9.46
N ILE A 24 13.82 7.34 8.47
CA ILE A 24 14.34 8.19 7.40
C ILE A 24 13.60 7.87 6.11
N GLN A 25 13.13 8.91 5.41
CA GLN A 25 12.51 8.76 4.09
C GLN A 25 13.57 8.55 3.01
N CYS A 26 13.42 7.51 2.20
CA CYS A 26 14.20 7.31 0.98
C CYS A 26 13.54 8.03 -0.21
N ASP A 27 14.31 8.82 -0.97
CA ASP A 27 13.88 9.42 -2.26
C ASP A 27 14.97 9.21 -3.33
N PRO A 28 14.73 8.40 -4.39
CA PRO A 28 13.54 7.58 -4.61
C PRO A 28 13.42 6.43 -3.59
N ASN A 29 12.21 5.90 -3.40
CA ASN A 29 12.02 4.77 -2.48
C ASN A 29 12.44 3.43 -3.12
N TYR A 30 12.36 3.34 -4.45
CA TYR A 30 12.79 2.20 -5.24
C TYR A 30 13.00 2.65 -6.70
N CYS A 31 13.99 2.07 -7.38
CA CYS A 31 14.25 2.34 -8.79
C CYS A 31 14.17 1.02 -9.57
N VAL A 32 13.31 0.99 -10.58
CA VAL A 32 13.20 -0.15 -11.51
C VAL A 32 14.08 0.12 -12.71
N TRP A 33 15.01 -0.78 -13.01
CA TRP A 33 15.86 -0.71 -14.20
C TRP A 33 15.38 -1.69 -15.26
N PHE A 34 15.09 -1.18 -16.45
CA PHE A 34 14.66 -1.97 -17.59
C PHE A 34 15.88 -2.39 -18.45
N ALA A 35 15.71 -3.45 -19.24
CA ALA A 35 16.80 -4.01 -20.06
C ALA A 35 17.26 -3.08 -21.20
N ASP A 36 16.44 -2.12 -21.58
CA ASP A 36 16.72 -1.08 -22.58
C ASP A 36 17.47 0.13 -22.00
N ASN A 37 17.97 0.02 -20.76
CA ASN A 37 18.59 1.08 -19.96
C ASN A 37 17.65 2.22 -19.58
N ASP A 38 16.33 2.05 -19.72
CA ASP A 38 15.39 2.98 -19.10
C ASP A 38 15.23 2.68 -17.61
N CYS A 39 14.78 3.67 -16.85
CA CYS A 39 14.49 3.50 -15.43
C CYS A 39 13.18 4.15 -15.02
N PHE A 40 12.57 3.60 -13.97
CA PHE A 40 11.38 4.13 -13.34
C PHE A 40 11.62 4.36 -11.85
N ASP A 41 11.64 5.63 -11.45
CA ASP A 41 11.84 6.05 -10.08
C ASP A 41 10.52 6.13 -9.33
N LEU A 42 10.31 5.22 -8.38
CA LEU A 42 9.19 5.27 -7.47
C LEU A 42 9.50 6.30 -6.36
N SER A 43 8.56 7.22 -6.15
CA SER A 43 8.69 8.28 -5.14
C SER A 43 7.32 8.64 -4.58
N THR A 44 7.30 9.21 -3.38
CA THR A 44 6.10 9.78 -2.77
C THR A 44 5.76 11.17 -3.32
N ASN A 45 6.67 11.76 -4.11
CA ASN A 45 6.47 13.04 -4.77
C ASN A 45 5.55 12.88 -6.00
N LEU A 46 4.26 13.23 -5.84
CA LEU A 46 3.26 13.07 -6.90
C LEU A 46 3.60 13.78 -8.22
N PRO A 47 4.10 15.04 -8.25
CA PRO A 47 4.56 15.66 -9.49
C PRO A 47 5.69 14.91 -10.21
N LYS A 48 6.68 14.38 -9.47
CA LYS A 48 7.72 13.53 -10.07
C LYS A 48 7.11 12.24 -10.61
N MET A 49 6.21 11.64 -9.84
CA MET A 49 5.58 10.38 -10.18
C MET A 49 4.67 10.49 -11.42
N ALA A 50 3.91 11.58 -11.54
CA ALA A 50 3.10 11.87 -12.72
C ALA A 50 3.94 11.88 -14.00
N LYS A 51 5.08 12.58 -13.99
CA LYS A 51 5.99 12.64 -15.16
C LYS A 51 6.55 11.27 -15.54
N GLN A 52 6.92 10.46 -14.55
CA GLN A 52 7.40 9.10 -14.78
C GLN A 52 6.28 8.24 -15.39
N ILE A 53 5.10 8.22 -14.77
CA ILE A 53 3.97 7.40 -15.25
C ILE A 53 3.51 7.84 -16.65
N GLU A 54 3.32 9.13 -16.90
CA GLU A 54 2.88 9.63 -18.20
C GLU A 54 3.89 9.34 -19.32
N ARG A 55 5.18 9.24 -19.00
CA ARG A 55 6.23 8.83 -19.94
C ARG A 55 6.06 7.38 -20.40
N HIS A 56 5.60 6.48 -19.52
CA HIS A 56 5.48 5.04 -19.82
C HIS A 56 4.06 4.63 -20.23
N GLU A 57 3.03 5.20 -19.62
CA GLU A 57 1.61 4.80 -19.80
C GLU A 57 0.79 5.83 -20.57
N GLY A 58 1.36 7.00 -20.87
CA GLY A 58 0.68 8.09 -21.58
C GLY A 58 -0.18 8.98 -20.69
N ARG A 59 -0.89 9.93 -21.30
CA ARG A 59 -1.56 11.06 -20.62
C ARG A 59 -2.61 10.67 -19.56
N LEU A 60 -3.26 9.51 -19.71
CA LEU A 60 -4.26 9.04 -18.75
C LEU A 60 -3.66 8.17 -17.63
N GLY A 61 -2.39 7.75 -17.76
CA GLY A 61 -1.76 6.83 -16.82
C GLY A 61 -1.74 7.36 -15.38
N PHE A 62 -1.50 8.66 -15.19
CA PHE A 62 -1.48 9.24 -13.85
C PHE A 62 -2.87 9.26 -13.19
N GLU A 63 -3.94 9.49 -13.95
CA GLU A 63 -5.32 9.43 -13.43
C GLU A 63 -5.69 8.01 -13.01
N CYS A 64 -5.33 7.03 -13.83
CA CYS A 64 -5.42 5.62 -13.49
C CYS A 64 -4.63 5.32 -12.20
N PHE A 65 -3.38 5.75 -12.10
CA PHE A 65 -2.57 5.55 -10.89
C PHE A 65 -3.22 6.12 -9.63
N LEU A 66 -3.79 7.34 -9.68
CA LEU A 66 -4.49 7.92 -8.53
C LEU A 66 -5.71 7.10 -8.13
N SER A 67 -6.46 6.59 -9.11
CA SER A 67 -7.61 5.71 -8.87
C SER A 67 -7.18 4.39 -8.22
N PHE A 68 -6.07 3.80 -8.71
CA PHE A 68 -5.45 2.62 -8.13
C PHE A 68 -5.01 2.85 -6.67
N MET A 69 -4.39 3.99 -6.39
CA MET A 69 -3.95 4.36 -5.04
C MET A 69 -5.13 4.53 -4.08
N GLN A 70 -6.22 5.16 -4.54
CA GLN A 70 -7.43 5.33 -3.75
C GLN A 70 -8.06 4.00 -3.38
N GLU A 71 -8.18 3.08 -4.35
CA GLU A 71 -8.72 1.75 -4.11
C GLU A 71 -7.80 0.94 -3.17
N SER A 72 -6.50 0.93 -3.45
CA SER A 72 -5.49 0.26 -2.64
C SER A 72 -5.50 0.71 -1.18
N ARG A 73 -5.77 2.00 -0.91
CA ARG A 73 -5.91 2.52 0.46
C ARG A 73 -7.06 1.86 1.22
N LYS A 74 -8.21 1.62 0.56
CA LYS A 74 -9.36 0.94 1.20
C LYS A 74 -9.01 -0.50 1.57
N HIS A 75 -8.28 -1.19 0.70
CA HIS A 75 -7.77 -2.53 1.00
C HIS A 75 -6.80 -2.51 2.17
N TYR A 76 -5.87 -1.55 2.18
CA TYR A 76 -4.91 -1.37 3.27
C TYR A 76 -5.60 -1.19 4.63
N ASP A 77 -6.53 -0.24 4.74
CA ASP A 77 -7.24 0.04 5.99
C ASP A 77 -8.04 -1.19 6.46
N PHE A 78 -8.66 -1.93 5.53
CA PHE A 78 -9.37 -3.15 5.86
C PHE A 78 -8.43 -4.26 6.36
N SER A 79 -7.33 -4.51 5.67
CA SER A 79 -6.32 -5.51 6.04
C SER A 79 -5.68 -5.19 7.40
N MET A 80 -5.41 -3.92 7.68
CA MET A 80 -4.88 -3.47 8.96
C MET A 80 -5.78 -3.90 10.12
N VAL A 81 -7.08 -3.61 10.03
CA VAL A 81 -8.05 -3.85 11.11
C VAL A 81 -8.37 -5.35 11.30
N HIS A 82 -8.46 -6.11 10.22
CA HIS A 82 -9.01 -7.47 10.30
C HIS A 82 -7.94 -8.57 10.25
N VAL A 83 -6.75 -8.27 9.72
CA VAL A 83 -5.69 -9.27 9.54
C VAL A 83 -4.51 -8.99 10.46
N LEU A 84 -3.97 -7.77 10.44
CA LEU A 84 -2.70 -7.47 11.12
C LEU A 84 -2.86 -7.24 12.63
N SER A 85 -3.98 -6.66 13.09
CA SER A 85 -4.25 -6.45 14.52
C SER A 85 -4.91 -7.63 15.23
N SER A 86 -5.18 -8.74 14.54
CA SER A 86 -5.91 -9.89 15.10
C SER A 86 -4.98 -11.07 15.35
N ASN A 87 -4.77 -11.42 16.62
CA ASN A 87 -4.14 -12.69 16.99
C ASN A 87 -5.08 -13.85 16.64
N SER A 88 -4.88 -14.46 15.47
CA SER A 88 -5.63 -15.64 15.02
C SER A 88 -4.72 -16.86 15.00
N PRO A 89 -4.53 -17.55 16.13
CA PRO A 89 -3.69 -18.75 16.21
C PRO A 89 -4.25 -19.95 15.43
N GLN A 90 -5.50 -19.88 14.95
CA GLN A 90 -6.12 -20.92 14.14
C GLN A 90 -6.60 -20.36 12.79
N PRO A 91 -6.40 -21.07 11.67
CA PRO A 91 -6.87 -20.64 10.34
C PRO A 91 -8.38 -20.35 10.28
N LEU A 92 -9.16 -21.05 11.12
CA LEU A 92 -10.62 -20.88 11.23
C LEU A 92 -11.02 -19.58 11.95
N SER A 93 -10.13 -18.95 12.73
CA SER A 93 -10.41 -17.68 13.43
C SER A 93 -10.46 -16.46 12.50
N MET A 94 -10.01 -16.61 11.25
CA MET A 94 -10.12 -15.59 10.20
C MET A 94 -11.52 -15.55 9.54
N LEU A 95 -12.33 -16.60 9.70
CA LEU A 95 -13.72 -16.69 9.22
C LEU A 95 -14.70 -16.00 10.18
N ARG A 96 -14.43 -14.75 10.56
CA ARG A 96 -15.40 -13.94 11.33
C ARG A 96 -16.51 -13.46 10.41
N ASP A 97 -17.75 -13.46 10.90
CA ASP A 97 -18.93 -13.01 10.13
C ASP A 97 -18.75 -11.59 9.58
N GLU A 98 -18.08 -10.70 10.33
CA GLU A 98 -17.76 -9.34 9.90
C GLU A 98 -16.74 -9.27 8.75
N PHE A 99 -15.82 -10.23 8.68
CA PHE A 99 -14.87 -10.35 7.57
C PHE A 99 -15.61 -10.82 6.31
N LEU A 100 -16.40 -11.89 6.43
CA LEU A 100 -17.18 -12.46 5.31
C LEU A 100 -18.16 -11.47 4.68
N LEU A 101 -18.79 -10.59 5.48
CA LEU A 101 -19.68 -9.53 4.98
C LEU A 101 -18.95 -8.49 4.12
N LYS A 102 -17.64 -8.28 4.34
CA LYS A 102 -16.83 -7.27 3.64
C LYS A 102 -15.94 -7.84 2.54
N VAL A 103 -15.79 -9.17 2.45
CA VAL A 103 -15.09 -9.86 1.35
C VAL A 103 -15.65 -9.48 -0.03
N PRO A 104 -16.99 -9.40 -0.27
CA PRO A 104 -17.50 -9.03 -1.59
C PRO A 104 -17.11 -7.60 -2.00
N THR A 105 -17.05 -6.67 -1.03
CA THR A 105 -16.68 -5.27 -1.25
C THR A 105 -15.22 -5.11 -1.65
N MET A 106 -14.37 -6.05 -1.25
CA MET A 106 -12.94 -6.12 -1.58
C MET A 106 -12.65 -6.77 -2.94
N HIS A 107 -13.65 -7.16 -3.72
CA HIS A 107 -13.46 -7.71 -5.07
C HIS A 107 -12.24 -8.66 -5.20
N PRO A 108 -12.11 -9.69 -4.34
CA PRO A 108 -10.88 -10.46 -4.16
C PRO A 108 -10.45 -11.25 -5.40
N PHE A 109 -11.38 -11.47 -6.33
CA PHE A 109 -11.17 -12.24 -7.55
C PHE A 109 -10.78 -11.38 -8.76
N GLY A 110 -10.61 -10.06 -8.60
CA GLY A 110 -10.15 -9.17 -9.66
C GLY A 110 -8.95 -8.32 -9.21
N SER A 111 -8.01 -8.08 -10.12
CA SER A 111 -6.90 -7.14 -9.87
C SER A 111 -7.42 -5.70 -9.88
N ILE A 112 -6.94 -4.88 -8.94
CA ILE A 112 -7.20 -3.41 -8.93
C ILE A 112 -6.74 -2.82 -10.27
N TYR A 113 -5.57 -3.25 -10.75
CA TYR A 113 -5.02 -2.80 -12.02
C TYR A 113 -5.95 -3.10 -13.21
N SER A 114 -6.54 -4.28 -13.29
CA SER A 114 -7.43 -4.64 -14.40
C SER A 114 -8.79 -3.93 -14.36
N ARG A 115 -9.18 -3.35 -13.22
CA ARG A 115 -10.37 -2.49 -13.12
C ARG A 115 -10.08 -1.07 -13.56
N VAL A 116 -8.96 -0.54 -13.09
CA VAL A 116 -8.55 0.85 -13.33
C VAL A 116 -8.03 1.04 -14.76
N GLY A 117 -7.35 0.05 -15.33
CA GLY A 117 -6.81 0.11 -16.71
C GLY A 117 -7.84 -0.08 -17.84
N ARG A 118 -9.15 -0.12 -17.54
CA ARG A 118 -10.22 -0.23 -18.56
C ARG A 118 -10.80 1.12 -19.01
N ILE A 119 -10.23 2.23 -18.53
CA ILE A 119 -10.65 3.60 -18.83
C ILE A 119 -10.15 4.03 -20.21
#